data_AF-A0A1J3K8A6-F1
#
_entry.id   AF-A0A1J3K8A6-F1
#
_cell.length_a   1.000
_cell.length_b   1.000
_cell.length_c   1.000
_cell.angle_alpha   90.00
_cell.angle_beta   90.00
_cell.angle_gamma   90.00
#
_symmetry.space_group_name_H-M   'P 1'
#
loop_
_entity.id
_entity.type
_entity.pdbx_description
1 polymer ?
#
loop_
_entity_poly.entity_id
_entity_poly.type
_entity_poly.pdbx_seq_one_letter_code
_entity_poly.pdbx_strand_id
1 'polypeptide(L)' 'MEKCYAGIASIQKGDKFSKMQCPKNELERKEMERIPYALVVGSLNYVQTCTRPDFTFVVGMLGRYQSNPGMDHWK' A
#
# COMPACT_ATOMS: atom_id res chain seq x y z
N MET A 1 5.08 21.74 -20.54
CA MET A 1 4.73 21.35 -19.16
C MET A 1 3.50 20.48 -19.23
N GLU A 2 3.68 19.16 -19.12
CA GLU A 2 2.54 18.24 -19.04
C GLU A 2 1.75 18.55 -17.77
N LYS A 3 0.43 18.63 -17.91
CA LYS A 3 -0.46 18.91 -16.79
C LYS A 3 -0.40 17.70 -15.85
N CYS A 4 0.26 17.86 -14.71
CA CYS A 4 0.21 16.89 -13.63
C CYS A 4 -1.22 16.81 -13.10
N TYR A 5 -1.97 15.79 -13.52
CA TYR A 5 -3.22 15.43 -12.86
C TYR A 5 -2.87 14.80 -11.52
N ALA A 6 -3.44 15.31 -10.43
CA ALA A 6 -3.40 14.62 -9.16
C ALA A 6 -4.17 13.30 -9.35
N GLY A 7 -3.44 12.20 -9.58
CA GLY A 7 -4.04 10.87 -9.55
C GLY A 7 -4.73 10.70 -8.19
N ILE A 8 -6.01 10.32 -8.20
CA ILE A 8 -6.73 10.00 -6.97
C ILE A 8 -5.95 8.86 -6.30
N ALA A 9 -5.35 9.12 -5.14
CA ALA A 9 -4.78 8.06 -4.32
C ALA A 9 -5.94 7.17 -3.85
N SER A 10 -5.85 5.85 -4.09
CA SER A 10 -6.86 4.86 -3.67
C SER A 10 -7.10 4.91 -2.15
N ILE A 11 -6.07 5.28 -1.39
CA ILE A 11 -6.08 5.39 0.07
C ILE A 11 -6.16 6.86 0.48
N GLN A 12 -7.22 7.24 1.18
CA GLN A 12 -7.47 8.58 1.70
C GLN A 12 -7.22 8.69 3.20
N LYS A 13 -6.94 9.91 3.66
CA LYS A 13 -6.79 10.25 5.08
C LYS A 13 -8.13 10.06 5.80
N GLY A 14 -8.33 8.87 6.36
CA GLY A 14 -9.59 8.45 6.98
C GLY A 14 -9.85 6.96 6.84
N ASP A 15 -9.24 6.34 5.82
CA ASP A 15 -9.31 4.90 5.62
C ASP A 15 -8.62 4.17 6.76
N LYS A 16 -9.28 3.08 7.20
CA LYS A 16 -8.79 2.24 8.28
C LYS A 16 -8.81 0.80 7.81
N PHE A 17 -7.63 0.28 7.53
CA PHE A 17 -7.45 -1.14 7.38
C PHE A 17 -7.46 -1.85 8.73
N SER A 18 -7.78 -3.14 8.72
CA SER A 18 -7.87 -4.00 9.89
C SER A 18 -7.18 -5.33 9.62
N LYS A 19 -6.66 -5.97 10.67
CA LYS A 19 -6.13 -7.33 10.58
C LYS A 19 -7.15 -8.35 10.08
N MET A 20 -8.44 -8.04 10.16
CA MET A 20 -9.49 -8.91 9.61
C MET A 20 -9.43 -9.05 8.08
N GLN A 21 -8.78 -8.11 7.40
CA GLN A 21 -8.57 -8.08 5.94
C GLN A 21 -7.26 -8.76 5.53
N CYS A 22 -6.47 -9.25 6.50
CA CYS A 22 -5.35 -10.12 6.20
C CYS A 22 -5.86 -11.47 5.62
N PRO A 23 -5.07 -12.10 4.74
CA PRO A 23 -5.34 -13.46 4.27
C PRO A 23 -5.51 -14.42 5.45
N LYS A 24 -6.56 -15.24 5.39
CA LYS A 24 -6.86 -16.27 6.39
C LYS A 24 -6.56 -17.67 5.85
N ASN A 25 -6.66 -17.84 4.53
CA ASN A 25 -6.51 -19.13 3.88
C ASN A 25 -5.25 -19.19 3.01
N GLU A 26 -4.77 -20.40 2.72
CA GLU A 26 -3.56 -20.60 1.90
C GLU A 26 -3.75 -20.08 0.46
N LEU A 27 -4.96 -20.18 -0.09
CA LEU A 27 -5.28 -19.67 -1.42
C LEU A 27 -5.07 -18.15 -1.52
N GLU A 28 -5.62 -17.40 -0.56
CA GLU A 28 -5.46 -15.93 -0.50
C GLU A 28 -3.99 -15.53 -0.31
N ARG A 29 -3.24 -16.30 0.50
CA ARG A 29 -1.79 -16.08 0.66
C ARG A 29 -1.03 -16.29 -0.64
N LYS A 30 -1.33 -17.36 -1.38
CA LYS A 30 -0.72 -17.65 -2.69
C LYS A 30 -1.06 -16.59 -3.74
N GLU A 31 -2.24 -15.99 -3.69
CA GLU A 31 -2.58 -14.85 -4.54
C GLU A 31 -1.73 -13.62 -4.18
N MET A 32 -1.58 -13.32 -2.90
CA MET A 32 -0.76 -12.20 -2.42
C MET A 32 0.73 -12.39 -2.69
N GLU A 33 1.25 -13.62 -2.73
CA GLU A 33 2.65 -13.91 -3.09
C GLU A 33 3.00 -13.45 -4.52
N ARG A 34 2.02 -13.37 -5.42
CA ARG A 34 2.22 -12.87 -6.78
C ARG A 34 2.35 -11.34 -6.83
N ILE A 35 1.94 -10.66 -5.77
CA ILE A 35 1.97 -9.21 -5.68
C ILE A 35 3.28 -8.79 -5.03
N PRO A 36 4.11 -7.94 -5.68
CA PRO A 36 5.38 -7.50 -5.14
C PRO A 36 5.19 -6.41 -4.07
N TYR A 37 4.43 -6.71 -3.00
CA TYR A 37 4.01 -5.75 -1.98
C TYR A 37 5.18 -5.03 -1.33
N ALA A 38 6.20 -5.80 -0.91
CA ALA A 38 7.39 -5.23 -0.26
C ALA A 38 8.19 -4.29 -1.19
N LEU A 39 8.29 -4.62 -2.49
CA LEU A 39 8.96 -3.80 -3.48
C LEU A 39 8.25 -2.45 -3.66
N VAL A 40 6.92 -2.48 -3.72
CA VAL A 40 6.10 -1.28 -3.90
C VAL A 40 6.13 -0.40 -2.65
N VAL A 41 5.98 -0.98 -1.45
CA VAL A 41 6.12 -0.23 -0.20
C VAL A 41 7.51 0.37 -0.08
N GLY A 42 8.57 -0.34 -0.47
CA GLY A 42 9.93 0.19 -0.51
C GLY A 42 10.10 1.34 -1.50
N SER A 43 9.52 1.23 -2.69
CA SER A 43 9.54 2.29 -3.70
C SER A 43 8.79 3.54 -3.25
N LEU A 44 7.63 3.37 -2.61
CA LEU A 44 6.88 4.48 -2.02
C LEU A 44 7.64 5.14 -0.87
N ASN A 45 8.38 4.36 -0.08
CA ASN A 45 9.26 4.88 0.97
C ASN A 45 10.35 5.80 0.37
N TYR A 46 10.94 5.41 -0.76
CA TYR A 46 11.90 6.26 -1.46
C TYR A 46 11.24 7.57 -1.96
N VAL A 47 10.05 7.48 -2.58
CA VAL A 47 9.33 8.65 -3.12
C VAL A 47 8.97 9.65 -2.01
N GLN A 48 8.50 9.17 -0.83
CA GLN A 48 8.17 10.06 0.29
C GLN A 48 9.39 10.80 0.83
N THR A 49 10.55 10.14 0.89
CA THR A 49 11.77 10.73 1.46
C THR A 49 12.40 11.72 0.49
N CYS A 50 12.34 11.46 -0.82
CA CYS A 50 13.06 12.26 -1.82
C CYS A 50 12.24 13.40 -2.42
N THR A 51 10.90 13.26 -2.50
CA THR A 51 10.11 14.10 -3.42
C THR A 51 8.81 14.62 -2.82
N ARG A 52 8.13 13.81 -2.01
CA ARG A 52 6.70 14.02 -1.75
C ARG A 52 6.23 13.43 -0.41
N PRO A 53 6.33 14.20 0.70
CA PRO A 53 5.89 13.75 2.03
C PRO A 53 4.37 13.57 2.16
N ASP A 54 3.58 13.95 1.16
CA ASP A 54 2.14 13.66 1.04
C ASP A 54 1.82 12.16 1.01
N PHE A 55 2.79 11.31 0.62
CA PHE A 55 2.63 9.84 0.66
C PHE A 55 2.95 9.21 2.01
N THR A 56 3.42 9.98 2.99
CA THR A 56 3.85 9.44 4.30
C THR A 56 2.73 8.68 5.00
N PHE A 57 1.50 9.15 4.86
CA PHE A 57 0.32 8.48 5.42
C PHE A 57 0.08 7.11 4.76
N VAL A 58 0.17 7.03 3.43
CA VAL A 58 -0.05 5.79 2.68
C VAL A 58 1.04 4.78 2.99
N VAL A 59 2.31 5.19 2.99
CA VAL A 59 3.45 4.31 3.34
C VAL A 59 3.32 3.78 4.77
N GLY A 60 2.99 4.66 5.72
CA GLY A 60 2.80 4.28 7.12
C GLY A 60 1.62 3.33 7.34
N MET A 61 0.57 3.42 6.51
CA MET A 61 -0.57 2.51 6.58
C MET A 61 -0.24 1.14 6.00
N LEU A 62 0.35 1.09 4.80
CA LEU A 62 0.72 -0.15 4.12
C LEU A 62 1.80 -0.92 4.89
N GLY A 63 2.78 -0.22 5.47
CA GLY A 63 3.87 -0.84 6.24
C GLY A 63 3.38 -1.71 7.42
N ARG A 64 2.20 -1.42 7.99
CA ARG A 64 1.63 -2.19 9.12
C ARG A 64 1.26 -3.63 8.76
N TYR A 65 1.01 -3.89 7.47
CA TYR A 65 0.56 -5.19 6.99
C TYR A 65 1.61 -5.90 6.15
N GLN A 66 2.86 -5.41 6.13
CA GLN A 66 3.93 -5.97 5.30
C GLN A 66 4.18 -7.48 5.55
N SER A 67 3.98 -7.96 6.78
CA SER A 67 4.15 -9.37 7.13
C SER A 67 3.00 -10.28 6.67
N ASN A 68 1.80 -9.73 6.48
CA ASN A 68 0.63 -10.49 6.01
C ASN A 68 -0.32 -9.56 5.24
N PRO A 69 0.07 -9.08 4.05
CA PRO A 69 -0.73 -8.16 3.28
C PRO A 69 -1.92 -8.92 2.69
N GLY A 70 -3.08 -8.26 2.62
CA GLY A 70 -4.28 -8.81 2.00
C GLY A 70 -4.64 -8.03 0.74
N MET A 71 -5.54 -8.58 -0.07
CA MET A 71 -5.94 -7.93 -1.33
C MET A 71 -6.60 -6.57 -1.10
N ASP A 72 -7.35 -6.41 -0.01
CA ASP A 72 -7.93 -5.12 0.36
C ASP A 72 -6.87 -4.11 0.82
N HIS A 73 -5.70 -4.57 1.29
CA HIS A 73 -4.57 -3.67 1.57
C HIS A 73 -3.83 -3.25 0.29
N TRP A 74 -4.14 -3.87 -0.86
CA TRP A 74 -3.49 -3.61 -2.14
C TRP A 74 -4.37 -2.82 -3.11
N LYS A 75 -5.69 -3.06 -3.11
CA LYS A 75 -6.66 -2.29 -3.90
C LYS A 75 -6.72 -0.82 -3.44
#